data_AF-A0A285HUG6-F1
#
_entry.id   AF-A0A285HUG6-F1
#
_cell.length_a   1.000
_cell.length_b   1.000
_cell.length_c   1.000
_cell.angle_alpha   90.00
_cell.angle_beta   90.00
_cell.angle_gamma   90.00
#
_symmetry.space_group_name_H-M   'P 1'
#
loop_
_entity.id
_entity.type
_entity.pdbx_description
1 polymer ?
#
loop_
_entity_poly.entity_id
_entity_poly.type
_entity_poly.pdbx_seq_one_letter_code
_entity_poly.pdbx_strand_id
1 'polypeptide(L)'
;MNLKDKDMAKDMLLMSRQMIQGYSMAEIEAANQPLRQVFQGLHGDVAEIHTRIFNLMESNGWYKIPVAGQNEIESEIINWEQKSLKDPELAEKKLQ
;
A
#
# COMPACT_ATOMS: atom_id res chain seq x y z
N MET A 1 -23.24 -19.93 -1.57
CA MET A 1 -22.03 -20.06 -2.40
C MET A 1 -21.17 -18.80 -2.28
N ASN A 2 -20.87 -18.33 -1.06
CA ASN A 2 -20.46 -16.93 -0.81
C ASN A 2 -19.03 -16.77 -0.22
N LEU A 3 -18.39 -17.88 0.17
CA LEU A 3 -17.01 -17.87 0.67
C LEU A 3 -15.99 -17.92 -0.48
N LYS A 4 -16.30 -18.70 -1.53
CA LYS A 4 -15.38 -18.92 -2.66
C LYS A 4 -15.02 -17.62 -3.40
N ASP A 5 -16.00 -16.75 -3.65
CA ASP A 5 -15.76 -15.50 -4.38
C ASP A 5 -14.94 -14.52 -3.55
N LYS A 6 -15.20 -14.44 -2.24
CA LYS A 6 -14.40 -13.65 -1.31
C LYS A 6 -12.96 -14.14 -1.22
N ASP A 7 -12.75 -15.44 -1.12
CA ASP A 7 -11.42 -16.05 -1.05
C ASP A 7 -10.66 -15.84 -2.36
N MET A 8 -11.32 -16.05 -3.51
CA MET A 8 -10.75 -15.77 -4.83
C MET A 8 -10.37 -14.29 -4.99
N ALA A 9 -11.24 -13.36 -4.60
CA ALA A 9 -10.95 -11.93 -4.67
C ALA A 9 -9.76 -11.57 -3.77
N LYS A 10 -9.68 -12.16 -2.57
CA LYS A 10 -8.55 -11.96 -1.65
C LYS A 10 -7.23 -12.48 -2.23
N ASP A 11 -7.24 -13.65 -2.85
CA ASP A 11 -6.06 -14.22 -3.50
C ASP A 11 -5.61 -13.35 -4.69
N MET A 12 -6.54 -12.89 -5.51
CA MET A 12 -6.25 -11.96 -6.61
C MET A 12 -5.71 -10.61 -6.11
N LEU A 13 -6.25 -10.10 -5.00
CA LEU A 13 -5.77 -8.87 -4.37
C LEU A 13 -4.33 -9.02 -3.86
N LEU A 14 -4.00 -10.16 -3.24
CA LEU A 14 -2.64 -10.46 -2.79
C LEU A 14 -1.66 -10.62 -3.95
N MET A 15 -2.06 -11.36 -4.99
CA MET A 15 -1.24 -11.59 -6.18
C MET A 15 -0.92 -10.28 -6.89
N SER A 16 -1.93 -9.45 -7.15
CA SER A 16 -1.73 -8.14 -7.78
C SER A 16 -0.83 -7.22 -6.96
N ARG A 17 -0.93 -7.24 -5.62
CA ARG A 17 -0.01 -6.52 -4.73
C ARG A 17 1.43 -7.00 -4.87
N GLN A 18 1.66 -8.32 -4.93
CA GLN A 18 3.01 -8.88 -5.11
C GLN A 18 3.59 -8.50 -6.48
N MET A 19 2.77 -8.53 -7.53
CA MET A 19 3.18 -8.11 -8.87
C MET A 19 3.56 -6.62 -8.91
N ILE A 20 2.78 -5.74 -8.28
CA ILE A 20 3.11 -4.30 -8.13
C ILE A 20 4.48 -4.12 -7.46
N GLN A 21 4.75 -4.84 -6.37
CA GLN A 21 6.04 -4.79 -5.69
C GLN A 21 7.18 -5.27 -6.60
N GLY A 22 6.97 -6.36 -7.34
CA GLY A 22 7.94 -6.89 -8.29
C GLY A 22 8.27 -5.90 -9.42
N TYR A 23 7.24 -5.29 -10.03
CA TYR A 23 7.46 -4.29 -11.07
C TYR A 23 8.09 -3.01 -10.54
N SER A 24 7.75 -2.57 -9.33
CA SER A 24 8.42 -1.44 -8.68
C SER A 24 9.93 -1.67 -8.54
N MET A 25 10.35 -2.88 -8.14
CA MET A 25 11.76 -3.27 -8.08
C MET A 25 12.40 -3.32 -9.47
N ALA A 26 11.71 -3.92 -10.44
CA ALA A 26 12.20 -4.03 -11.81
C ALA A 26 12.37 -2.65 -12.48
N GLU A 27 11.48 -1.69 -12.20
CA GLU A 27 11.60 -0.31 -12.67
C GLU A 27 12.85 0.38 -12.15
N ILE A 28 13.15 0.27 -10.85
CA ILE A 28 14.31 0.94 -10.26
C ILE A 28 15.63 0.30 -10.71
N GLU A 29 15.65 -1.03 -10.90
CA GLU A 29 16.83 -1.80 -11.30
C GLU A 29 17.05 -1.84 -12.83
N ALA A 30 16.08 -1.41 -13.64
CA ALA A 30 16.19 -1.42 -15.09
C ALA A 30 17.34 -0.52 -15.59
N ALA A 31 18.37 -1.13 -16.19
CA ALA A 31 19.55 -0.42 -16.68
C ALA A 31 19.31 0.45 -17.93
N ASN A 32 18.18 0.30 -18.62
CA ASN A 32 17.85 1.07 -19.82
C ASN A 32 16.41 1.59 -19.82
N GLN A 33 16.21 2.72 -20.49
CA GLN A 33 14.95 3.45 -20.52
C GLN A 33 13.80 2.67 -21.18
N PRO A 34 13.99 1.99 -22.33
CA PRO A 34 12.91 1.21 -22.94
C PRO A 34 12.37 0.10 -22.02
N LEU A 35 13.26 -0.64 -21.37
CA LEU A 35 12.87 -1.72 -20.46
C LEU A 35 12.14 -1.18 -19.22
N ARG A 36 12.60 -0.05 -18.68
CA ARG A 36 11.92 0.66 -17.59
C ARG A 36 10.50 1.07 -17.98
N GLN A 37 10.30 1.60 -19.19
CA GLN A 37 8.97 1.97 -19.70
C GLN A 37 8.04 0.77 -19.83
N VAL A 38 8.56 -0.40 -20.23
CA VAL A 38 7.76 -1.65 -20.26
C VAL A 38 7.30 -2.02 -18.86
N PHE A 39 8.19 -1.99 -17.86
CA PHE A 39 7.80 -2.28 -16.48
C PHE A 39 6.79 -1.28 -15.93
N GLN A 40 6.94 0.02 -16.25
CA GLN A 40 5.95 1.04 -15.88
C GLN A 40 4.57 0.78 -16.48
N GLY A 41 4.50 0.33 -17.74
CA GLY A 41 3.24 -0.08 -18.36
C GLY A 41 2.60 -1.25 -17.62
N LEU A 42 3.35 -2.32 -17.39
CA LEU A 42 2.87 -3.51 -16.67
C LEU A 42 2.44 -3.18 -15.23
N HIS A 43 3.18 -2.32 -14.55
CA HIS A 43 2.84 -1.84 -13.22
C HIS A 43 1.51 -1.09 -13.25
N GLY A 44 1.32 -0.16 -14.17
CA GLY A 44 0.07 0.59 -14.33
C GLY A 44 -1.14 -0.32 -14.55
N ASP A 45 -1.03 -1.29 -15.46
CA ASP A 45 -2.09 -2.25 -15.76
C ASP A 45 -2.49 -3.06 -14.52
N VAL A 46 -1.50 -3.56 -13.75
CA VAL A 46 -1.76 -4.34 -12.55
C VAL A 46 -2.29 -3.47 -11.40
N ALA A 47 -1.84 -2.23 -11.28
CA ALA A 47 -2.37 -1.28 -10.30
C ALA A 47 -3.86 -0.98 -10.55
N GLU A 48 -4.27 -0.86 -11.81
CA GLU A 48 -5.66 -0.71 -12.18
C GLU A 48 -6.48 -1.95 -11.79
N ILE A 49 -5.98 -3.15 -12.10
CA ILE A 49 -6.62 -4.42 -11.70
C ILE A 49 -6.75 -4.51 -10.17
N HIS A 50 -5.68 -4.21 -9.43
CA HIS A 50 -5.68 -4.21 -7.97
C HIS A 50 -6.76 -3.29 -7.42
N THR A 51 -6.86 -2.07 -7.96
CA THR A 51 -7.86 -1.08 -7.55
C THR A 51 -9.28 -1.57 -7.79
N ARG A 52 -9.54 -2.21 -8.94
CA ARG A 52 -10.86 -2.79 -9.25
C ARG A 52 -11.23 -3.92 -8.28
N ILE A 53 -10.28 -4.81 -7.96
CA ILE A 53 -10.50 -5.89 -6.98
C ILE A 53 -10.76 -5.31 -5.60
N PHE A 54 -9.98 -4.32 -5.18
CA PHE A 54 -10.14 -3.64 -3.90
C PHE A 54 -11.55 -3.04 -3.77
N ASN A 55 -11.99 -2.24 -4.75
CA ASN A 55 -13.31 -1.62 -4.76
C ASN A 55 -14.44 -2.67 -4.79
N LEU A 56 -14.24 -3.78 -5.51
CA LEU A 56 -15.19 -4.90 -5.49
C LEU A 56 -15.29 -5.51 -4.08
N MET A 57 -14.16 -5.76 -3.43
CA MET A 57 -14.15 -6.34 -2.08
C MET A 57 -14.71 -5.36 -1.05
N GLU A 58 -14.46 -4.06 -1.18
CA GLU A 58 -15.03 -3.03 -0.32
C GLU A 58 -16.55 -2.94 -0.47
N SER A 59 -17.06 -2.86 -1.71
CA SER A 59 -18.51 -2.74 -1.97
C SER A 59 -19.30 -3.96 -1.51
N ASN A 60 -18.67 -5.15 -1.46
CA ASN A 60 -19.25 -6.37 -0.90
C ASN A 60 -19.01 -6.56 0.62
N GLY A 61 -18.33 -5.62 1.29
CA GLY A 61 -18.01 -5.70 2.72
C GLY A 61 -16.99 -6.79 3.08
N TRP A 62 -16.24 -7.28 2.10
CA TRP A 62 -15.24 -8.32 2.25
C TRP A 62 -13.87 -7.79 2.70
N TYR A 63 -13.63 -6.51 2.47
CA TYR A 63 -12.44 -5.80 2.92
C TYR A 63 -12.84 -4.70 3.90
N LYS A 64 -12.29 -4.71 5.11
CA LYS A 64 -12.51 -3.66 6.11
C LYS A 64 -11.22 -2.85 6.25
N ILE A 65 -11.31 -1.56 5.95
CA ILE A 65 -10.25 -0.62 6.28
C ILE A 65 -10.49 -0.21 7.74
N PRO A 66 -9.58 -0.54 8.67
CA PRO A 66 -9.71 -0.05 10.04
C PRO A 66 -9.60 1.48 10.00
N VAL A 67 -10.68 2.16 10.38
CA VAL A 67 -10.64 3.60 10.63
C VAL A 67 -10.11 3.77 12.05
N ALA A 68 -8.94 4.40 12.18
CA ALA A 68 -8.38 4.67 13.48
C ALA A 68 -9.33 5.57 14.28
N GLY A 69 -9.60 5.19 15.53
CA GLY A 69 -10.39 6.01 16.43
C GLY A 69 -9.63 7.27 16.84
N GLN A 70 -10.34 8.33 17.24
CA GLN A 70 -9.74 9.58 17.74
C GLN A 70 -8.65 9.32 18.79
N ASN A 71 -8.92 8.43 19.75
CA ASN A 71 -7.98 8.07 20.82
C ASN A 71 -6.72 7.35 20.30
N GLU A 72 -6.84 6.51 19.27
CA GLU A 72 -5.69 5.83 18.65
C GLU A 72 -4.80 6.85 17.92
N ILE A 73 -5.42 7.80 17.22
CA ILE A 73 -4.72 8.91 16.56
C ILE A 73 -3.96 9.75 17.60
N GLU A 74 -4.63 10.19 18.67
CA GLU A 74 -4.02 10.99 19.73
C GLU A 74 -2.89 10.24 20.44
N SER A 75 -3.06 8.95 20.71
CA SER A 75 -2.03 8.11 21.32
C SER A 75 -0.78 7.99 20.43
N GLU A 76 -0.96 7.82 19.12
CA GLU A 76 0.16 7.79 18.18
C GLU A 76 0.85 9.14 18.04
N ILE A 77 0.12 10.26 18.05
CA ILE A 77 0.71 11.62 18.06
C ILE A 77 1.63 11.78 19.28
N ILE A 78 1.13 11.47 20.47
CA ILE A 78 1.90 11.57 21.72
C ILE A 78 3.15 10.67 21.67
N ASN A 79 3.01 9.44 21.17
CA ASN A 79 4.12 8.50 21.01
C ASN A 79 5.22 9.06 20.08
N TRP A 80 4.83 9.65 18.96
CA TRP A 80 5.75 10.30 18.02
C TRP A 80 6.46 11.51 18.62
N GLU A 81 5.75 12.35 19.37
CA GLU A 81 6.35 13.49 20.06
C GLU A 81 7.40 13.04 21.09
N GLN A 82 7.09 11.99 21.86
CA GLN A 82 8.04 11.43 22.82
C GLN A 82 9.28 10.82 22.17
N LYS A 83 9.15 10.18 21.01
CA LYS A 83 10.29 9.68 20.23
C LYS A 83 11.18 10.82 19.75
N SER A 84 10.58 11.92 19.26
CA SER A 84 11.35 13.10 18.82
C SER A 84 12.13 13.79 19.95
N LEU A 85 11.70 13.64 21.21
CA LEU A 85 12.42 14.16 22.37
C LEU A 85 13.59 13.27 22.80
N LYS A 86 13.55 11.98 22.46
CA LYS A 86 14.59 10.99 22.82
C LYS A 86 15.69 10.86 21.77
N ASP A 87 15.43 11.31 20.55
CA ASP A 87 16.38 11.31 19.44
C ASP A 87 16.49 12.73 18.83
N PRO A 88 17.56 13.49 19.14
CA PRO A 88 17.69 14.88 18.71
C PRO A 88 17.77 15.05 17.18
N GLU A 89 18.16 14.02 16.43
CA GLU A 89 18.21 14.07 14.96
C GLU A 89 16.80 14.10 14.33
N LEU A 90 15.81 13.54 15.03
CA LEU A 90 14.40 13.55 14.61
C LEU A 90 13.70 14.88 14.93
N ALA A 91 14.21 15.63 15.92
CA ALA A 91 13.68 16.94 16.30
C ALA A 91 14.03 18.03 15.27
N GLU A 92 15.21 17.97 14.66
CA GLU A 92 15.65 18.95 13.65
C GLU A 92 14.81 18.89 12.36
N LYS A 93 14.31 17.69 11.99
CA LYS A 93 13.40 17.50 10.85
C LYS A 93 12.01 18.13 11.02
N LYS A 94 11.62 18.56 12.23
CA LYS A 94 10.35 19.27 12.49
C LYS A 94 10.42 20.77 12.17
N LEU A 95 11.61 21.35 12.01
CA LEU A 95 11.85 22.79 11.87
C LEU A 95 12.11 23.25 10.42
N GLN A 96 12.08 22.33 9.45
CA GLN A 96 12.17 22.60 8.01
C GLN A 96 10.83 22.31 7.35
#